data_AF-A0AA46DZ15-F1
#
_entry.id   AF-A0AA46DZ15-F1
#
_cell.length_a   1.000
_cell.length_b   1.000
_cell.length_c   1.000
_cell.angle_alpha   90.00
_cell.angle_beta   90.00
_cell.angle_gamma   90.00
#
_symmetry.space_group_name_H-M   'P 1'
#
loop_
_entity.id
_entity.type
_entity.pdbx_description
1 polymer ?
#
loop_
_entity_poly.entity_id
_entity_poly.type
_entity_poly.pdbx_seq_one_letter_code
_entity_poly.pdbx_strand_id
1 'polypeptide(L)' 'MKFILDNIKSILKDQNYLEYDKIYSKMIEACKNNKIIEIIDKKGNIVTILHNKEEMEYYHKKLIQVHGIYGYF' A
#
# COMPACT_ATOMS: atom_id res chain seq x y z
N MET A 1 -3.07 6.46 10.52
CA MET A 1 -3.84 5.26 10.12
C MET A 1 -2.83 4.17 9.82
N LYS A 2 -3.04 2.94 10.32
CA LYS A 2 -2.02 1.88 10.22
C LYS A 2 -2.45 0.78 9.26
N PHE A 3 -1.55 0.35 8.38
CA PHE A 3 -1.77 -0.76 7.45
C PHE A 3 -0.66 -1.80 7.58
N ILE A 4 -1.02 -3.08 7.49
CA ILE A 4 -0.06 -4.17 7.58
C ILE A 4 0.47 -4.47 6.18
N LEU A 5 1.78 -4.35 6.00
CA LEU A 5 2.47 -4.61 4.74
C LEU A 5 2.20 -6.03 4.22
N ASP A 6 2.23 -7.01 5.13
CA ASP A 6 2.04 -8.41 4.80
C ASP A 6 0.65 -8.68 4.18
N ASN A 7 -0.38 -7.97 4.65
CA ASN A 7 -1.72 -8.05 4.08
C ASN A 7 -1.74 -7.48 2.67
N ILE A 8 -1.10 -6.32 2.45
CA ILE A 8 -1.01 -5.69 1.12
C ILE A 8 -0.27 -6.61 0.14
N LYS A 9 0.84 -7.23 0.59
CA LYS A 9 1.60 -8.21 -0.18
C LYS A 9 0.77 -9.44 -0.51
N SER A 10 0.01 -9.98 0.45
CA SER A 10 -0.89 -11.12 0.20
C SER A 10 -1.93 -10.76 -0.86
N ILE A 11 -2.61 -9.63 -0.72
CA ILE A 11 -3.63 -9.18 -1.68
C ILE A 11 -3.06 -9.04 -3.10
N LEU A 12 -1.86 -8.47 -3.24
CA LEU A 12 -1.17 -8.36 -4.53
C LEU A 12 -0.75 -9.72 -5.08
N LYS A 13 -0.26 -10.63 -4.22
CA LYS A 13 0.10 -12.00 -4.59
C LYS A 13 -1.11 -12.83 -5.03
N ASP A 14 -2.24 -12.66 -4.36
CA ASP A 14 -3.54 -13.24 -4.70
C ASP A 14 -4.17 -12.57 -5.95
N GLN A 15 -3.47 -11.59 -6.56
CA GLN A 15 -3.93 -10.81 -7.71
C GLN A 15 -5.30 -10.15 -7.47
N ASN A 16 -5.64 -9.91 -6.22
CA ASN A 16 -6.90 -9.29 -5.83
C ASN A 16 -6.77 -7.77 -5.90
N TYR A 17 -6.65 -7.27 -7.12
CA TYR A 17 -6.49 -5.84 -7.41
C TYR A 17 -7.69 -5.01 -6.93
N LEU A 18 -8.88 -5.61 -6.83
CA LEU A 18 -10.07 -4.93 -6.33
C LEU A 18 -9.95 -4.57 -4.84
N GLU A 19 -9.51 -5.53 -4.01
CA GLU A 19 -9.28 -5.26 -2.59
C GLU A 19 -8.10 -4.30 -2.38
N TYR A 20 -7.06 -4.42 -3.20
CA TYR A 20 -5.94 -3.49 -3.18
C TYR A 20 -6.39 -2.06 -3.53
N ASP A 21 -7.21 -1.89 -4.57
CA ASP A 21 -7.73 -0.59 -4.98
C ASP A 21 -8.61 0.07 -3.89
N LYS A 22 -9.44 -0.72 -3.18
CA LYS A 22 -10.20 -0.23 -2.02
C LYS A 22 -9.29 0.27 -0.91
N ILE A 23 -8.21 -0.45 -0.61
CA ILE A 23 -7.23 -0.05 0.41
C ILE A 23 -6.52 1.24 -0.04
N TYR A 24 -6.08 1.28 -1.29
CA TYR A 24 -5.38 2.41 -1.87
C TYR A 24 -6.27 3.67 -1.91
N SER A 25 -7.55 3.52 -2.28
CA SER A 25 -8.53 4.62 -2.25
C SER A 25 -8.73 5.16 -0.83
N LYS A 26 -8.85 4.28 0.18
CA LYS A 26 -8.92 4.70 1.59
C LYS A 26 -7.67 5.44 2.04
N MET A 27 -6.49 5.00 1.59
CA MET A 27 -5.24 5.69 1.87
C MET A 27 -5.20 7.07 1.22
N ILE A 28 -5.61 7.22 -0.05
CA ILE A 28 -5.70 8.53 -0.71
C ILE A 28 -6.66 9.46 0.05
N GLU A 29 -7.82 8.95 0.45
CA GLU A 29 -8.81 9.74 1.18
C GLU A 29 -8.29 10.16 2.56
N ALA A 30 -7.58 9.26 3.26
CA ALA A 30 -6.90 9.59 4.51
C ALA A 30 -5.83 10.68 4.32
N CYS A 31 -5.03 10.58 3.27
CA CYS A 31 -4.02 11.58 2.93
C CYS A 31 -4.64 12.94 2.59
N LYS A 32 -5.75 12.98 1.84
CA LYS A 32 -6.52 14.21 1.60
C LYS A 32 -7.03 14.86 2.89
N ASN A 33 -7.32 14.05 3.91
CA ASN A 33 -7.74 14.52 5.23
C ASN A 33 -6.54 14.83 6.17
N ASN A 34 -5.33 15.01 5.64
CA ASN A 34 -4.08 15.23 6.40
C ASN A 34 -3.78 14.14 7.44
N LYS A 35 -4.26 12.91 7.22
CA LYS A 35 -3.93 11.78 8.09
C LYS A 35 -2.67 11.09 7.58
N ILE A 36 -1.72 10.92 8.49
CA ILE A 36 -0.49 10.16 8.24
C ILE A 36 -0.83 8.67 8.13
N ILE A 37 -0.26 8.02 7.12
CA ILE A 37 -0.44 6.59 6.87
C ILE A 37 0.85 5.87 7.24
N GLU A 38 0.76 4.96 8.19
CA GLU A 38 1.89 4.17 8.66
C GLU A 38 1.73 2.75 8.17
N ILE A 39 2.68 2.28 7.39
CA ILE A 39 2.76 0.89 6.95
C ILE A 39 3.67 0.17 7.93
N ILE A 40 3.10 -0.83 8.61
CA ILE A 40 3.78 -1.64 9.61
C ILE A 40 3.97 -3.07 9.12
N ASP A 41 5.02 -3.72 9.60
CA ASP A 41 5.25 -5.15 9.37
C ASP A 41 4.40 -6.01 10.33
N LYS A 42 4.35 -7.33 10.12
CA LYS A 42 3.68 -8.29 11.03
C LYS A 42 4.22 -8.22 12.46
N LYS A 43 5.47 -7.77 12.64
CA LYS A 43 6.10 -7.56 13.95
C LYS A 43 5.77 -6.20 14.60
N GLY A 44 4.97 -5.36 13.95
CA GLY A 44 4.61 -4.03 14.45
C GLY A 44 5.64 -2.93 14.18
N ASN A 45 6.72 -3.25 13.46
CA ASN A 45 7.74 -2.28 13.07
C ASN A 45 7.21 -1.38 11.95
N ILE A 46 7.47 -0.08 12.02
CA ILE A 46 7.13 0.85 10.95
C ILE A 46 8.09 0.62 9.78
N VAL A 47 7.53 0.21 8.65
CA VAL A 47 8.28 -0.01 7.40
C VAL A 47 8.34 1.27 6.58
N THR A 48 7.22 1.99 6.51
CA THR A 48 7.11 3.21 5.71
C THR A 48 6.04 4.11 6.29
N ILE A 49 6.28 5.41 6.25
CA ILE A 49 5.30 6.43 6.61
C ILE A 49 5.04 7.23 5.35
N LEU A 50 3.76 7.45 5.03
CA LEU A 50 3.32 8.17 3.85
C LEU A 50 2.57 9.40 4.34
N HIS A 51 3.10 10.57 4.00
CA HIS A 51 2.56 11.87 4.39
C HIS A 51 1.75 12.48 3.25
N ASN A 52 2.27 12.32 2.02
CA ASN A 52 1.74 13.02 0.85
C ASN A 52 1.27 12.05 -0.25
N LYS A 53 0.42 12.56 -1.14
CA LYS A 53 -0.10 11.81 -2.30
C LYS A 53 1.01 11.31 -3.22
N GLU A 54 2.08 12.09 -3.39
CA GLU A 54 3.22 11.69 -4.22
C GLU A 54 3.97 10.49 -3.64
N GLU A 55 4.20 10.45 -2.33
CA GLU A 55 4.82 9.30 -1.66
C GLU A 55 3.94 8.06 -1.79
N MET A 56 2.62 8.24 -1.63
CA MET A 56 1.61 7.21 -1.85
C MET A 56 1.65 6.64 -3.28
N GLU A 57 1.70 7.49 -4.30
CA GLU A 57 1.78 7.06 -5.71
C GLU A 57 3.10 6.35 -6.02
N TYR A 58 4.21 6.87 -5.50
CA TYR A 58 5.53 6.24 -5.63
C TYR A 58 5.54 4.84 -4.99
N TYR A 59 5.01 4.74 -3.78
CA TYR A 59 4.92 3.50 -3.04
C TYR A 59 4.00 2.48 -3.73
N HIS A 60 2.86 2.93 -4.26
CA HIS A 60 1.94 2.10 -5.04
C HIS A 60 2.60 1.54 -6.31
N LYS A 61 3.29 2.38 -7.09
CA LYS A 61 4.03 1.94 -8.29
C LYS A 61 5.08 0.90 -7.93
N LYS A 62 5.83 1.14 -6.85
CA LYS A 62 6.86 0.21 -6.35
C LYS A 62 6.24 -1.12 -5.90
N LEU A 63 5.12 -1.10 -5.19
CA LEU A 63 4.40 -2.31 -4.78
C LEU A 63 3.91 -3.12 -5.97
N ILE A 64 3.30 -2.49 -6.98
CA ILE A 64 2.84 -3.19 -8.19
C ILE A 64 4.03 -3.75 -8.99
N GLN A 65 5.13 -3.00 -9.12
CA GLN A 65 6.32 -3.52 -9.81
C GLN A 65 6.95 -4.71 -9.08
N VAL A 66 7.04 -4.66 -7.74
CA VAL A 66 7.71 -5.69 -6.95
C VAL A 66 6.81 -6.90 -6.66
N HIS A 67 5.49 -6.69 -6.55
CA HIS A 67 4.55 -7.72 -6.09
C HIS A 67 3.34 -7.93 -7.00
N GLY A 68 3.03 -7.00 -7.90
CA GLY A 68 1.89 -7.07 -8.82
C GLY A 68 2.21 -7.73 -10.17
N ILE A 69 3.47 -7.87 -10.56
CA ILE A 69 3.82 -8.47 -11.86
C ILE A 69 4.69 -9.71 -11.65
N TYR A 70 4.01 -10.86 -11.55
CA TYR A 70 4.58 -12.17 -11.91
C TYR A 70 4.17 -12.59 -13.34
N GLY A 71 3.76 -11.64 -14.19
CA GLY A 71 3.09 -11.96 -15.45
C GLY A 71 3.27 -10.98 -16.62
N TYR A 72 4.43 -10.35 -16.78
CA TYR A 72 4.83 -9.73 -18.05
C TYR A 72 6.36 -9.77 -18.21
N PHE A 73 6.84 -10.91 -18.71
CA PHE A 73 8.05 -11.04 -19.52
C PHE A 73 7.71 -11.96 -20.69
#